data_AF-A0A8C4R2T5-F1
#
_entry.id   AF-A0A8C4R2T5-F1
#
_cell.length_a   1.000
_cell.length_b   1.000
_cell.length_c   1.000
_cell.angle_alpha   90.00
_cell.angle_beta   90.00
_cell.angle_gamma   90.00
#
_symmetry.space_group_name_H-M   'P 1'
#
loop_
_entity.id
_entity.type
_entity.pdbx_description
1 polymer ?
#
loop_
_entity_poly.entity_id
_entity_poly.type
_entity_poly.pdbx_seq_one_letter_code
_entity_poly.pdbx_strand_id
1 'polypeptide(L)'
;MYLRRYGWLAPVAWEKMPTEPAITSTFDRERLTLPEILEGGETSRTFKWKHRHLQTTVSTKTTEQPKIREDLLPALQRFQQANSIPATGRLDSETLSFLNSPRCGVPDHLLGLTAREEDEKEDGNIATNEEEEINTNVLQAAERKRTKRAILGHRSGGQVVFGRRPLRWRLIGEGYSSQLSIGEQRQVLKLAFRMWSEVAPVEFQEDLVSPPAFVDIKLGFGTGRHLGCVRTFDGFGHEFAHAWRLGDVHFDDDENFSLPNSPRGINLLKVAVHEIGHVLGLQHVMTRNSVMQPRYLPHNGAFELDAVDRKHVQHMYGICNSPFDTIFDWVRSERQPDGRPVIFFNTYIFRNSWYWMYENRKGRPRHGDPLPISAGWPGLPISQIDGFAHVWMGSQDCTYFFKGAYYWRYDNSRDQVYSVDPEGVTYPRLIPEEFPGVPYPIDTVYFDHEDRHLYFFKENNVTAFDIYKRRPVFGHPIPLVSLFLPVRPGDHPFGGLDAAYYSYSLGSLFLLKNSQVWQVVPSRQHPAGTVTPHRDLLPGRSVSDTWKDVCDVHISMLNMA
;
A
#
# COMPACT_ATOMS: atom_id res chain seq x y z
N MET A 1 -25.53 -20.67 14.25
CA MET A 1 -24.53 -20.80 13.18
C MET A 1 -23.57 -19.62 13.07
N TYR A 2 -24.01 -18.36 12.88
CA TYR A 2 -23.12 -17.20 12.61
C TYR A 2 -22.02 -16.97 13.68
N LEU A 3 -22.40 -16.77 14.95
CA LEU A 3 -21.47 -16.47 16.03
C LEU A 3 -20.42 -17.59 16.25
N ARG A 4 -20.75 -18.82 15.87
CA ARG A 4 -19.82 -19.96 15.88
C ARG A 4 -18.88 -19.92 14.68
N ARG A 5 -19.43 -19.74 13.47
CA ARG A 5 -18.69 -19.72 12.19
C ARG A 5 -17.56 -18.69 12.22
N TYR A 6 -17.86 -17.49 12.74
CA TYR A 6 -16.91 -16.37 12.76
C TYR A 6 -16.15 -16.19 14.08
N GLY A 7 -16.28 -17.13 15.02
CA GLY A 7 -15.41 -17.18 16.21
C GLY A 7 -15.81 -16.33 17.40
N TRP A 8 -17.01 -15.77 17.41
CA TRP A 8 -17.54 -14.99 18.53
C TRP A 8 -17.86 -15.85 19.76
N LEU A 9 -18.17 -17.14 19.57
CA LEU A 9 -18.32 -18.08 20.69
C LEU A 9 -16.97 -18.56 21.23
N ALA A 10 -16.10 -19.03 20.33
CA ALA A 10 -14.73 -19.46 20.65
C ALA A 10 -13.85 -19.26 19.40
N PRO A 11 -12.54 -18.99 19.56
CA PRO A 11 -11.63 -18.81 18.44
C PRO A 11 -11.63 -20.00 17.48
N VAL A 12 -11.52 -19.72 16.19
CA VAL A 12 -11.69 -20.70 15.11
C VAL A 12 -10.33 -21.18 14.62
N ALA A 13 -10.12 -22.49 14.58
CA ALA A 13 -8.92 -23.12 14.01
C ALA A 13 -8.97 -23.17 12.47
N TRP A 14 -9.07 -22.01 11.83
CA TRP A 14 -9.33 -21.85 10.38
C TRP A 14 -8.36 -22.64 9.49
N GLU A 15 -7.08 -22.64 9.83
CA GLU A 15 -6.02 -23.32 9.05
C GLU A 15 -5.94 -24.84 9.30
N LYS A 16 -6.65 -25.38 10.31
CA LYS A 16 -6.51 -26.77 10.76
C LYS A 16 -7.80 -27.59 10.70
N MET A 17 -8.87 -27.05 10.12
CA MET A 17 -10.17 -27.74 10.11
C MET A 17 -10.25 -28.88 9.09
N PRO A 18 -10.91 -30.01 9.43
CA PRO A 18 -11.30 -31.03 8.47
C PRO A 18 -12.44 -30.54 7.56
N THR A 19 -12.57 -31.19 6.39
CA THR A 19 -13.60 -30.94 5.37
C THR A 19 -15.02 -30.97 5.95
N GLU A 20 -15.84 -29.98 5.61
CA GLU A 20 -17.26 -29.98 5.99
C GLU A 20 -18.03 -31.09 5.26
N PRO A 21 -18.86 -31.89 5.96
CA PRO A 21 -19.69 -32.91 5.31
C PRO A 21 -20.69 -32.26 4.35
N ALA A 22 -20.94 -32.91 3.22
CA ALA A 22 -21.91 -32.44 2.23
C ALA A 22 -23.29 -32.33 2.88
N ILE A 23 -23.87 -31.13 2.91
CA ILE A 23 -25.29 -30.99 3.21
C ILE A 23 -26.05 -31.49 1.97
N THR A 24 -26.36 -32.79 1.95
CA THR A 24 -27.29 -33.37 0.98
C THR A 24 -28.70 -33.04 1.41
N SER A 25 -29.25 -31.92 0.95
CA SER A 25 -30.68 -31.66 1.07
C SER A 25 -31.12 -30.64 0.04
N THR A 26 -32.00 -31.07 -0.85
CA THR A 26 -32.81 -30.21 -1.72
C THR A 26 -33.64 -29.27 -0.86
N PHE A 27 -33.15 -28.04 -0.63
CA PHE A 27 -33.93 -26.96 -0.04
C PHE A 27 -34.10 -25.84 -1.06
N ASP A 28 -35.36 -25.48 -1.30
CA ASP A 28 -35.82 -24.47 -2.25
C ASP A 28 -35.21 -23.08 -1.98
N ARG A 29 -34.99 -22.35 -3.07
CA ARG A 29 -34.38 -21.00 -3.18
C ARG A 29 -35.27 -19.89 -2.57
N GLU A 30 -35.40 -19.83 -1.25
CA GLU A 30 -35.96 -18.64 -0.56
C GLU A 30 -35.04 -18.17 0.57
N ARG A 31 -34.88 -16.83 0.68
CA ARG A 31 -34.04 -16.11 1.66
C ARG A 31 -34.07 -16.75 3.05
N LEU A 32 -32.90 -17.01 3.62
CA LEU A 32 -32.71 -17.51 4.99
C LEU A 32 -33.56 -16.69 5.98
N THR A 33 -34.43 -17.37 6.73
CA THR A 33 -35.27 -16.73 7.75
C THR A 33 -34.62 -16.86 9.14
N LEU A 34 -34.89 -15.88 10.00
CA LEU A 34 -34.27 -15.69 11.32
C LEU A 34 -34.08 -16.93 12.24
N PRO A 35 -34.86 -18.03 12.18
CA PRO A 35 -34.59 -19.21 13.02
C PRO A 35 -33.30 -19.98 12.67
N GLU A 36 -32.79 -19.87 11.44
CA GLU A 36 -31.63 -20.65 10.97
C GLU A 36 -30.28 -20.06 11.44
N ILE A 37 -30.27 -18.82 11.93
CA ILE A 37 -29.04 -18.12 12.32
C ILE A 37 -28.39 -18.73 13.58
N LEU A 38 -29.13 -19.49 14.43
CA LEU A 38 -28.66 -19.93 15.76
C LEU A 38 -28.85 -21.43 16.14
N GLU A 39 -29.65 -22.20 15.40
CA GLU A 39 -30.02 -23.63 15.53
C GLU A 39 -30.46 -24.22 16.90
N GLY A 40 -31.64 -24.86 16.86
CA GLY A 40 -32.03 -26.01 17.70
C GLY A 40 -33.10 -25.76 18.79
N GLY A 41 -34.38 -25.67 18.40
CA GLY A 41 -35.55 -25.71 19.30
C GLY A 41 -36.85 -25.97 18.52
N GLU A 42 -37.71 -26.86 19.02
CA GLU A 42 -38.79 -27.56 18.30
C GLU A 42 -39.90 -26.69 17.64
N THR A 43 -40.13 -27.00 16.36
CA THR A 43 -41.37 -27.03 15.55
C THR A 43 -42.45 -25.93 15.61
N SER A 44 -42.80 -25.51 14.39
CA SER A 44 -44.17 -25.37 13.83
C SER A 44 -44.81 -23.97 13.84
N ARG A 45 -44.69 -23.28 12.70
CA ARG A 45 -45.81 -22.77 11.87
C ARG A 45 -45.29 -22.02 10.65
N THR A 46 -45.55 -22.55 9.47
CA THR A 46 -45.32 -21.91 8.18
C THR A 46 -46.26 -20.72 7.99
N PHE A 47 -45.72 -19.50 7.86
CA PHE A 47 -46.49 -18.33 7.42
C PHE A 47 -46.13 -17.99 5.97
N LYS A 48 -47.04 -18.34 5.04
CA LYS A 48 -46.98 -17.92 3.63
C LYS A 48 -47.42 -16.46 3.52
N TRP A 49 -46.54 -15.59 3.03
CA TRP A 49 -46.93 -14.25 2.56
C TRP A 49 -47.19 -14.29 1.06
N LYS A 50 -48.47 -14.27 0.66
CA LYS A 50 -48.89 -14.01 -0.73
C LYS A 50 -49.11 -12.51 -0.89
N HIS A 51 -48.41 -11.89 -1.83
CA HIS A 51 -48.72 -10.52 -2.26
C HIS A 51 -50.06 -10.48 -3.01
N ARG A 52 -51.03 -9.72 -2.48
CA ARG A 52 -52.09 -9.09 -3.29
C ARG A 52 -52.62 -7.85 -2.58
N HIS A 53 -52.76 -6.76 -3.33
CA HIS A 53 -53.36 -5.49 -2.92
C HIS A 53 -54.69 -5.65 -2.17
N LEU A 54 -54.84 -5.00 -1.02
CA LEU A 54 -56.08 -4.33 -0.56
C LEU A 54 -55.82 -3.60 0.76
N GLN A 55 -56.41 -2.40 0.89
CA GLN A 55 -56.45 -1.62 2.12
C GLN A 55 -57.03 -2.45 3.29
N THR A 56 -56.55 -2.20 4.51
CA THR A 56 -57.29 -1.70 5.71
C THR A 56 -56.69 -2.26 7.01
N THR A 57 -56.75 -1.41 8.04
CA THR A 57 -56.69 -1.64 9.50
C THR A 57 -55.37 -2.03 10.17
N VAL A 58 -54.82 -1.04 10.88
CA VAL A 58 -53.86 -1.17 11.98
C VAL A 58 -54.49 -2.05 13.07
N SER A 59 -53.93 -3.24 13.28
CA SER A 59 -54.14 -4.03 14.50
C SER A 59 -52.79 -4.17 15.20
N THR A 60 -52.66 -3.46 16.31
CA THR A 60 -51.53 -3.52 17.23
C THR A 60 -51.50 -4.90 17.91
N LYS A 61 -50.76 -5.84 17.33
CA LYS A 61 -50.25 -7.01 18.06
C LYS A 61 -48.77 -6.79 18.32
N THR A 62 -48.44 -6.68 19.60
CA THR A 62 -47.10 -6.60 20.15
C THR A 62 -46.30 -7.82 19.67
N THR A 63 -45.37 -7.60 18.74
CA THR A 63 -44.46 -8.64 18.26
C THR A 63 -43.46 -8.95 19.36
N GLU A 64 -43.64 -10.06 20.08
CA GLU A 64 -42.61 -10.57 20.99
C GLU A 64 -41.33 -10.84 20.17
N GLN A 65 -40.25 -10.17 20.55
CA GLN A 65 -38.95 -10.33 19.91
C GLN A 65 -38.40 -11.74 20.21
N PRO A 66 -37.75 -12.40 19.24
CA PRO A 66 -37.22 -13.75 19.45
C PRO A 66 -36.22 -13.77 20.61
N LYS A 67 -36.50 -14.58 21.64
CA LYS A 67 -35.58 -14.80 22.77
C LYS A 67 -34.40 -15.64 22.29
N ILE A 68 -33.19 -15.11 22.46
CA ILE A 68 -31.93 -15.78 22.16
C ILE A 68 -31.60 -16.72 23.32
N ARG A 69 -30.96 -17.87 23.05
CA ARG A 69 -30.48 -18.74 24.13
C ARG A 69 -29.46 -18.00 25.01
N GLU A 70 -29.54 -18.23 26.32
CA GLU A 70 -28.72 -17.52 27.32
C GLU A 70 -27.20 -17.73 27.14
N ASP A 71 -26.78 -18.87 26.61
CA ASP A 71 -25.39 -19.20 26.31
C ASP A 71 -24.77 -18.31 25.22
N LEU A 72 -25.59 -17.69 24.37
CA LEU A 72 -25.13 -16.87 23.24
C LEU A 72 -25.07 -15.37 23.57
N LEU A 73 -25.66 -14.94 24.69
CA LEU A 73 -25.71 -13.52 25.06
C LEU A 73 -24.32 -12.86 25.16
N PRO A 74 -23.33 -13.46 25.84
CA PRO A 74 -22.00 -12.84 25.95
C PRO A 74 -21.28 -12.73 24.60
N ALA A 75 -21.47 -13.70 23.70
CA ALA A 75 -20.90 -13.65 22.36
C ALA A 75 -21.56 -12.56 21.51
N LEU A 76 -22.88 -12.41 21.61
CA LEU A 76 -23.62 -11.38 20.89
C LEU A 76 -23.28 -9.97 21.38
N GLN A 77 -23.14 -9.77 22.70
CA GLN A 77 -22.73 -8.48 23.26
C GLN A 77 -21.33 -8.08 22.81
N ARG A 78 -20.37 -9.02 22.77
CA ARG A 78 -19.04 -8.79 22.21
C ARG A 78 -19.09 -8.42 20.73
N PHE A 79 -19.89 -9.13 19.93
CA PHE A 79 -20.12 -8.79 18.53
C PHE A 79 -20.66 -7.37 18.37
N GLN A 80 -21.66 -6.99 19.17
CA GLN A 80 -22.27 -5.66 19.14
C GLN A 80 -21.25 -4.57 19.51
N GLN A 81 -20.51 -4.75 20.61
CA GLN A 81 -19.44 -3.85 21.03
C GLN A 81 -18.38 -3.65 19.94
N ALA A 82 -17.89 -4.75 19.36
CA ALA A 82 -16.85 -4.69 18.33
C ALA A 82 -17.32 -3.97 17.05
N ASN A 83 -18.59 -4.11 16.70
CA ASN A 83 -19.21 -3.43 15.56
C ASN A 83 -19.70 -2.01 15.89
N SER A 84 -19.39 -1.48 17.08
CA SER A 84 -19.82 -0.15 17.54
C SER A 84 -21.34 0.06 17.54
N ILE A 85 -22.10 -0.99 17.84
CA ILE A 85 -23.56 -0.92 18.04
C ILE A 85 -23.91 -1.22 19.50
N PRO A 86 -25.05 -0.73 20.03
CA PRO A 86 -25.38 -0.92 21.44
C PRO A 86 -25.37 -2.40 21.86
N ALA A 87 -24.62 -2.74 22.92
CA ALA A 87 -24.47 -4.11 23.42
C ALA A 87 -25.69 -4.57 24.24
N THR A 88 -26.85 -4.59 23.58
CA THR A 88 -28.14 -4.94 24.18
C THR A 88 -28.26 -6.44 24.48
N GLY A 89 -27.44 -7.29 23.83
CA GLY A 89 -27.62 -8.74 23.83
C GLY A 89 -28.90 -9.19 23.12
N ARG A 90 -29.52 -8.32 22.32
CA ARG A 90 -30.78 -8.57 21.61
C ARG A 90 -30.55 -8.49 20.10
N LEU A 91 -31.32 -9.27 19.32
CA LEU A 91 -31.36 -9.17 17.86
C LEU A 91 -32.26 -8.00 17.44
N ASP A 92 -31.85 -6.77 17.78
CA ASP A 92 -32.50 -5.57 17.26
C ASP A 92 -32.25 -5.40 15.74
N SER A 93 -33.01 -4.50 15.12
CA SER A 93 -32.96 -4.28 13.66
C SER A 93 -31.56 -3.90 13.17
N GLU A 94 -30.80 -3.19 14.00
CA GLU A 94 -29.42 -2.81 13.69
C GLU A 94 -28.50 -4.04 13.73
N THR A 95 -28.52 -4.82 14.81
CA THR A 95 -27.77 -6.08 14.93
C THR A 95 -28.08 -7.04 13.77
N LEU A 96 -29.35 -7.20 13.42
CA LEU A 96 -29.77 -8.03 12.28
C LEU A 96 -29.25 -7.49 10.94
N SER A 97 -29.23 -6.17 10.76
CA SER A 97 -28.65 -5.56 9.55
C SER A 97 -27.16 -5.87 9.42
N PHE A 98 -26.42 -5.89 10.52
CA PHE A 98 -24.99 -6.25 10.52
C PHE A 98 -24.77 -7.74 10.23
N LEU A 99 -25.54 -8.62 10.87
CA LEU A 99 -25.45 -10.08 10.67
C LEU A 99 -25.82 -10.51 9.24
N ASN A 100 -26.75 -9.81 8.60
CA ASN A 100 -27.22 -10.11 7.24
C ASN A 100 -26.47 -9.35 6.14
N SER A 101 -25.46 -8.53 6.49
CA SER A 101 -24.66 -7.87 5.47
C SER A 101 -23.66 -8.85 4.83
N PRO A 102 -23.41 -8.76 3.51
CA PRO A 102 -22.34 -9.52 2.86
C PRO A 102 -21.00 -9.28 3.55
N ARG A 103 -20.18 -10.32 3.71
CA ARG A 103 -18.92 -10.26 4.44
C ARG A 103 -17.88 -11.26 3.92
N CYS A 104 -16.64 -11.10 4.39
CA CYS A 104 -15.58 -12.09 4.24
C CYS A 104 -15.91 -13.36 5.05
N GLY A 105 -15.56 -14.52 4.48
CA GLY A 105 -15.70 -15.85 5.07
C GLY A 105 -14.69 -16.16 6.18
N VAL A 106 -13.59 -15.41 6.25
CA VAL A 106 -12.58 -15.59 7.29
C VAL A 106 -13.18 -15.27 8.68
N PRO A 107 -12.91 -16.08 9.72
CA PRO A 107 -13.39 -15.79 11.07
C PRO A 107 -12.80 -14.51 11.68
N ASP A 108 -13.58 -13.82 12.50
CA ASP A 108 -13.16 -12.60 13.20
C ASP A 108 -12.17 -12.90 14.34
N HIS A 109 -12.28 -14.07 14.95
CA HIS A 109 -11.38 -14.54 16.01
C HIS A 109 -10.77 -15.89 15.66
N LEU A 110 -9.45 -15.90 15.44
CA LEU A 110 -8.67 -17.08 15.02
C LEU A 110 -7.88 -17.69 16.19
N LEU A 111 -7.94 -19.02 16.30
CA LEU A 111 -7.20 -19.76 17.33
C LEU A 111 -5.69 -19.73 17.06
N GLY A 112 -4.89 -19.39 18.08
CA GLY A 112 -3.43 -19.31 18.00
C GLY A 112 -2.85 -17.93 17.66
N LEU A 113 -3.72 -16.93 17.42
CA LEU A 113 -3.33 -15.53 17.27
C LEU A 113 -3.89 -14.63 18.38
N THR A 114 -5.04 -14.99 18.97
CA THR A 114 -5.67 -14.24 20.07
C THR A 114 -5.09 -14.54 21.45
N ALA A 115 -4.38 -15.67 21.63
CA ALA A 115 -3.92 -16.14 22.94
C ALA A 115 -2.63 -15.45 23.46
N ARG A 116 -2.28 -14.26 22.94
CA ARG A 116 -1.07 -13.53 23.32
C ARG A 116 -1.30 -12.16 23.93
N GLU A 117 -2.54 -11.67 23.95
CA GLU A 117 -2.85 -10.37 24.58
C GLU A 117 -3.17 -10.50 26.08
N GLU A 118 -3.37 -11.70 26.61
CA GLU A 118 -3.77 -11.90 28.02
C GLU A 118 -2.71 -12.56 28.93
N ASP A 119 -1.60 -13.11 28.40
CA ASP A 119 -0.60 -13.85 29.19
C ASP A 119 0.82 -13.24 29.12
N GLU A 120 0.95 -11.94 29.44
CA GLU A 120 2.22 -11.36 29.90
C GLU A 120 2.14 -10.98 31.40
N LYS A 121 1.90 -11.98 32.26
CA LYS A 121 2.29 -11.95 33.68
C LYS A 121 2.68 -13.34 34.16
N GLU A 122 3.96 -13.47 34.55
CA GLU A 122 4.57 -14.55 35.35
C GLU A 122 4.54 -15.96 34.70
N ASP A 123 5.57 -16.79 34.70
CA ASP A 123 6.82 -16.83 35.45
C ASP A 123 7.82 -17.73 34.69
N GLY A 124 9.11 -17.58 35.00
CA GLY A 124 10.15 -18.43 34.45
C GLY A 124 10.04 -19.89 34.91
N ASN A 125 10.24 -20.84 33.99
CA ASN A 125 11.22 -21.91 34.15
C ASN A 125 11.36 -22.75 32.88
N ILE A 126 12.61 -22.96 32.51
CA ILE A 126 13.08 -23.81 31.41
C ILE A 126 13.13 -25.25 31.92
N ALA A 127 12.50 -26.18 31.20
CA ALA A 127 12.83 -27.60 31.27
C ALA A 127 12.75 -28.22 29.87
N THR A 128 13.87 -28.83 29.48
CA THR A 128 14.14 -29.53 28.23
C THR A 128 13.81 -31.02 28.33
N ASN A 129 13.67 -31.67 27.17
CA ASN A 129 13.54 -33.12 26.87
C ASN A 129 12.06 -33.56 26.78
N GLU A 130 11.61 -34.37 25.81
CA GLU A 130 12.25 -35.51 25.13
C GLU A 130 11.84 -35.64 23.66
N GLU A 131 12.75 -36.23 22.88
CA GLU A 131 12.57 -36.67 21.50
C GLU A 131 11.87 -38.04 21.47
N GLU A 132 10.81 -38.20 20.66
CA GLU A 132 10.41 -39.52 20.16
C GLU A 132 10.31 -39.49 18.63
N GLU A 133 11.09 -40.39 18.03
CA GLU A 133 11.30 -40.58 16.61
C GLU A 133 10.28 -41.63 16.10
N ILE A 134 9.47 -41.29 15.09
CA ILE A 134 8.74 -42.28 14.28
C ILE A 134 9.08 -42.08 12.80
N ASN A 135 9.65 -43.14 12.25
CA ASN A 135 10.20 -43.28 10.92
C ASN A 135 9.09 -43.59 9.90
N THR A 136 8.84 -42.69 8.92
CA THR A 136 8.28 -43.07 7.61
C THR A 136 8.68 -42.07 6.50
N ASN A 137 9.19 -42.63 5.40
CA ASN A 137 9.26 -42.13 4.02
C ASN A 137 10.22 -40.96 3.67
N VAL A 138 11.39 -41.35 3.14
CA VAL A 138 12.48 -40.52 2.61
C VAL A 138 12.05 -39.59 1.44
N LEU A 139 10.96 -39.90 0.72
CA LEU A 139 10.43 -39.04 -0.35
C LEU A 139 9.56 -37.88 0.17
N GLN A 140 8.73 -38.12 1.19
CA GLN A 140 7.97 -37.05 1.86
C GLN A 140 8.87 -36.16 2.72
N ALA A 141 9.99 -36.70 3.21
CA ALA A 141 11.01 -35.93 3.91
C ALA A 141 11.73 -34.92 3.00
N ALA A 142 11.90 -35.25 1.70
CA ALA A 142 12.49 -34.33 0.72
C ALA A 142 11.54 -33.16 0.39
N GLU A 143 10.23 -33.42 0.25
CA GLU A 143 9.21 -32.37 0.09
C GLU A 143 9.08 -31.52 1.37
N ARG A 144 8.90 -32.14 2.54
CA ARG A 144 8.78 -31.42 3.82
C ARG A 144 10.03 -30.61 4.19
N LYS A 145 11.24 -31.08 3.85
CA LYS A 145 12.49 -30.32 4.03
C LYS A 145 12.68 -29.21 2.97
N ARG A 146 12.06 -29.30 1.79
CA ARG A 146 12.06 -28.21 0.78
C ARG A 146 10.98 -27.16 1.04
N THR A 147 9.79 -27.55 1.51
CA THR A 147 8.72 -26.62 1.92
C THR A 147 9.17 -25.73 3.08
N LYS A 148 9.94 -26.28 4.03
CA LYS A 148 10.59 -25.49 5.10
C LYS A 148 11.71 -24.56 4.64
N ARG A 149 12.29 -24.74 3.44
CA ARG A 149 13.40 -23.92 2.91
C ARG A 149 12.96 -22.87 1.88
N ALA A 150 11.81 -23.04 1.21
CA ALA A 150 11.24 -22.05 0.27
C ALA A 150 10.21 -21.09 0.94
N ILE A 151 9.63 -21.51 2.06
CA ILE A 151 8.78 -20.74 2.99
C ILE A 151 9.59 -20.49 4.27
N LEU A 152 10.79 -19.92 4.15
CA LEU A 152 11.47 -19.34 5.31
C LEU A 152 10.76 -18.02 5.62
N GLY A 153 9.57 -18.15 6.22
CA GLY A 153 8.86 -17.03 6.76
C GLY A 153 9.69 -16.39 7.86
N HIS A 154 9.97 -15.11 7.73
CA HIS A 154 10.62 -14.37 8.79
C HIS A 154 9.63 -14.27 9.95
N ARG A 155 10.10 -14.45 11.21
CA ARG A 155 9.29 -14.12 12.37
C ARG A 155 9.37 -12.60 12.58
N SER A 156 8.29 -11.89 12.30
CA SER A 156 8.15 -10.48 12.64
C SER A 156 7.04 -10.34 13.68
N GLY A 157 7.32 -9.71 14.83
CA GLY A 157 6.32 -9.55 15.91
C GLY A 157 5.71 -10.86 16.42
N GLY A 158 6.41 -11.99 16.33
CA GLY A 158 5.88 -13.30 16.75
C GLY A 158 4.99 -14.03 15.74
N GLN A 159 4.73 -13.44 14.55
CA GLN A 159 3.95 -14.02 13.45
C GLN A 159 4.86 -14.43 12.26
N VAL A 160 4.49 -15.48 11.52
CA VAL A 160 5.29 -16.02 10.40
C VAL A 160 4.90 -15.33 9.09
N VAL A 161 5.64 -14.36 8.58
CA VAL A 161 5.26 -13.64 7.34
C VAL A 161 5.98 -14.20 6.12
N PHE A 162 5.60 -13.80 4.89
CA PHE A 162 6.40 -14.16 3.71
C PHE A 162 7.86 -13.67 3.83
N GLY A 163 8.79 -14.40 3.21
CA GLY A 163 10.19 -13.98 3.13
C GLY A 163 10.39 -12.80 2.16
N ARG A 164 11.55 -12.15 2.24
CA ARG A 164 11.92 -11.02 1.37
C ARG A 164 12.33 -11.50 -0.03
N ARG A 165 11.34 -11.77 -0.87
CA ARG A 165 11.49 -12.07 -2.32
C ARG A 165 10.20 -11.68 -3.06
N PRO A 166 10.25 -11.50 -4.39
CA PRO A 166 9.03 -11.40 -5.18
C PRO A 166 8.14 -12.64 -4.97
N LEU A 167 6.88 -12.39 -4.62
CA LEU A 167 5.85 -13.39 -4.41
C LEU A 167 5.13 -13.63 -5.73
N ARG A 168 5.10 -14.89 -6.16
CA ARG A 168 4.48 -15.29 -7.41
C ARG A 168 3.00 -15.56 -7.19
N TRP A 169 2.16 -14.95 -8.01
CA TRP A 169 0.73 -15.21 -7.96
C TRP A 169 0.18 -15.64 -9.32
N ARG A 170 -0.94 -16.37 -9.29
CA ARG A 170 -1.65 -16.82 -10.50
C ARG A 170 -3.15 -16.97 -10.26
N LEU A 171 -3.95 -16.44 -11.18
CA LEU A 171 -5.35 -16.83 -11.33
C LEU A 171 -5.41 -18.21 -12.01
N ILE A 172 -5.93 -19.22 -11.32
CA ILE A 172 -5.94 -20.61 -11.79
C ILE A 172 -7.05 -20.79 -12.83
N GLY A 173 -6.70 -21.40 -13.97
CA GLY A 173 -7.60 -21.50 -15.12
C GLY A 173 -8.86 -22.36 -14.91
N GLU A 174 -8.86 -23.23 -13.91
CA GLU A 174 -10.04 -24.01 -13.51
C GLU A 174 -11.07 -23.18 -12.73
N GLY A 175 -10.69 -21.99 -12.25
CA GLY A 175 -11.52 -21.11 -11.44
C GLY A 175 -11.54 -19.69 -11.99
N TYR A 176 -11.85 -19.51 -13.27
CA TYR A 176 -12.19 -18.18 -13.79
C TYR A 176 -13.64 -17.85 -13.49
N SER A 177 -13.93 -16.59 -13.15
CA SER A 177 -15.31 -16.12 -13.02
C SER A 177 -16.04 -16.27 -14.35
N SER A 178 -17.28 -16.73 -14.30
CA SER A 178 -18.19 -16.80 -15.45
C SER A 178 -18.80 -15.44 -15.84
N GLN A 179 -18.68 -14.44 -14.96
CA GLN A 179 -19.36 -13.14 -15.08
C GLN A 179 -18.47 -12.03 -15.67
N LEU A 180 -17.15 -12.19 -15.59
CA LEU A 180 -16.15 -11.22 -16.05
C LEU A 180 -15.19 -11.88 -17.04
N SER A 181 -14.64 -11.14 -18.00
CA SER A 181 -13.60 -11.69 -18.86
C SER A 181 -12.32 -11.99 -18.07
N ILE A 182 -11.53 -12.97 -18.52
CA ILE A 182 -10.26 -13.33 -17.87
C ILE A 182 -9.30 -12.12 -17.81
N GLY A 183 -9.32 -11.27 -18.84
CA GLY A 183 -8.51 -10.05 -18.88
C GLY A 183 -8.90 -9.07 -17.78
N GLU A 184 -10.21 -8.80 -17.63
CA GLU A 184 -10.75 -7.94 -16.57
C GLU A 184 -10.44 -8.49 -15.17
N GLN A 185 -10.65 -9.79 -14.95
CA GLN A 185 -10.30 -10.44 -13.67
C GLN A 185 -8.82 -10.21 -13.34
N ARG A 186 -7.92 -10.50 -14.28
CA ARG A 186 -6.47 -10.35 -14.08
C ARG A 186 -6.05 -8.90 -13.85
N GLN A 187 -6.63 -7.95 -14.58
CA GLN A 187 -6.35 -6.52 -14.39
C GLN A 187 -6.75 -6.04 -12.99
N VAL A 188 -7.92 -6.45 -12.51
CA VAL A 188 -8.39 -6.13 -11.15
C VAL A 188 -7.48 -6.76 -10.08
N LEU A 189 -7.12 -8.03 -10.25
CA LEU A 189 -6.23 -8.73 -9.32
C LEU A 189 -4.81 -8.14 -9.31
N LYS A 190 -4.26 -7.76 -10.47
CA LYS A 190 -2.99 -7.01 -10.57
C LYS A 190 -3.03 -5.74 -9.75
N LEU A 191 -4.09 -4.95 -9.90
CA LEU A 191 -4.27 -3.72 -9.14
C LEU A 191 -4.38 -4.00 -7.64
N ALA A 192 -5.06 -5.07 -7.24
CA ALA A 192 -5.19 -5.44 -5.84
C ALA A 192 -3.83 -5.79 -5.18
N PHE A 193 -2.99 -6.58 -5.86
CA PHE A 193 -1.62 -6.86 -5.42
C PHE A 193 -0.77 -5.59 -5.39
N ARG A 194 -0.85 -4.78 -6.44
CA ARG A 194 -0.15 -3.51 -6.55
C ARG A 194 -0.40 -2.59 -5.37
N MET A 195 -1.67 -2.43 -4.94
CA MET A 195 -2.02 -1.56 -3.82
C MET A 195 -1.27 -1.89 -2.53
N TRP A 196 -0.97 -3.17 -2.27
CA TRP A 196 -0.14 -3.58 -1.14
C TRP A 196 1.36 -3.33 -1.36
N SER A 197 1.88 -3.52 -2.58
CA SER A 197 3.26 -3.17 -2.94
C SER A 197 3.52 -1.66 -2.89
N GLU A 198 2.50 -0.82 -3.08
CA GLU A 198 2.65 0.64 -3.02
C GLU A 198 2.93 1.16 -1.60
N VAL A 199 2.66 0.36 -0.56
CA VAL A 199 2.72 0.81 0.85
C VAL A 199 3.65 -0.02 1.74
N ALA A 200 4.17 -1.15 1.23
CA ALA A 200 5.06 -2.04 1.97
C ALA A 200 6.12 -2.63 1.02
N PRO A 201 7.30 -3.02 1.53
CA PRO A 201 8.37 -3.61 0.72
C PRO A 201 8.09 -5.09 0.39
N VAL A 202 6.92 -5.35 -0.22
CA VAL A 202 6.48 -6.65 -0.70
C VAL A 202 6.24 -6.54 -2.19
N GLU A 203 6.94 -7.35 -2.97
CA GLU A 203 6.81 -7.35 -4.43
C GLU A 203 6.00 -8.55 -4.90
N PHE A 204 5.10 -8.33 -5.85
CA PHE A 204 4.30 -9.39 -6.46
C PHE A 204 4.61 -9.55 -7.94
N GLN A 205 4.77 -10.79 -8.38
CA GLN A 205 5.01 -11.14 -9.77
C GLN A 205 3.88 -12.04 -10.27
N GLU A 206 3.24 -11.65 -11.37
CA GLU A 206 2.30 -12.55 -12.05
C GLU A 206 3.10 -13.64 -12.76
N ASP A 207 2.84 -14.91 -12.43
CA ASP A 207 3.47 -16.06 -13.06
C ASP A 207 2.41 -16.85 -13.81
N LEU A 208 2.52 -16.95 -15.14
CA LEU A 208 1.58 -17.71 -15.99
C LEU A 208 2.16 -19.04 -16.50
N VAL A 209 3.45 -19.31 -16.25
CA VAL A 209 4.21 -20.30 -17.02
C VAL A 209 4.76 -21.41 -16.14
N SER A 210 5.19 -21.09 -14.91
CA SER A 210 5.77 -22.08 -14.00
C SER A 210 4.74 -23.14 -13.60
N PRO A 211 5.15 -24.35 -13.18
CA PRO A 211 4.22 -25.29 -12.55
C PRO A 211 3.51 -24.66 -11.34
N PRO A 212 2.23 -25.00 -11.05
CA PRO A 212 1.47 -24.44 -9.93
C PRO A 212 2.15 -24.59 -8.55
N ALA A 213 3.04 -25.57 -8.39
CA ALA A 213 3.82 -25.77 -7.17
C ALA A 213 4.86 -24.66 -6.88
N PHE A 214 5.19 -23.82 -7.87
CA PHE A 214 6.09 -22.68 -7.71
C PHE A 214 5.36 -21.34 -7.57
N VAL A 215 4.02 -21.35 -7.55
CA VAL A 215 3.19 -20.18 -7.32
C VAL A 215 2.91 -20.08 -5.82
N ASP A 216 3.18 -18.93 -5.23
CA ASP A 216 3.01 -18.69 -3.80
C ASP A 216 1.56 -18.41 -3.44
N ILE A 217 0.84 -17.67 -4.30
CA ILE A 217 -0.54 -17.22 -4.05
C ILE A 217 -1.40 -17.59 -5.25
N LYS A 218 -2.32 -18.55 -5.07
CA LYS A 218 -3.25 -18.93 -6.13
C LYS A 218 -4.60 -18.30 -5.87
N LEU A 219 -5.23 -17.83 -6.94
CA LEU A 219 -6.55 -17.24 -6.87
C LEU A 219 -7.51 -18.01 -7.76
N GLY A 220 -8.78 -18.08 -7.38
CA GLY A 220 -9.82 -18.67 -8.21
C GLY A 220 -11.22 -18.31 -7.76
N PHE A 221 -12.15 -18.38 -8.69
CA PHE A 221 -13.58 -18.22 -8.50
C PHE A 221 -14.23 -19.59 -8.47
N GLY A 222 -15.25 -19.77 -7.66
CA GLY A 222 -16.06 -20.99 -7.67
C GLY A 222 -17.36 -20.83 -6.89
N THR A 223 -18.26 -21.79 -7.05
CA THR A 223 -19.56 -21.80 -6.37
C THR A 223 -19.65 -23.02 -5.46
N GLY A 224 -20.34 -22.90 -4.32
CA GLY A 224 -20.47 -23.99 -3.35
C GLY A 224 -19.15 -24.71 -3.07
N ARG A 225 -19.04 -26.00 -3.44
CA ARG A 225 -17.79 -26.75 -3.38
C ARG A 225 -16.91 -26.42 -4.58
N HIS A 226 -15.75 -25.82 -4.32
CA HIS A 226 -14.88 -25.26 -5.35
C HIS A 226 -13.42 -25.67 -5.16
N LEU A 227 -12.66 -25.82 -6.24
CA LEU A 227 -11.18 -25.86 -6.27
C LEU A 227 -10.50 -26.85 -5.27
N GLY A 228 -11.18 -27.92 -4.87
CA GLY A 228 -10.67 -28.83 -3.82
C GLY A 228 -10.57 -28.19 -2.42
N CYS A 229 -11.21 -27.03 -2.23
CA CYS A 229 -11.28 -26.29 -0.98
C CYS A 229 -12.07 -27.07 0.08
N VAL A 230 -11.62 -26.98 1.34
CA VAL A 230 -12.31 -27.62 2.47
C VAL A 230 -13.58 -26.88 2.89
N ARG A 231 -13.74 -25.65 2.43
CA ARG A 231 -14.87 -24.76 2.70
C ARG A 231 -15.81 -24.71 1.50
N THR A 232 -17.10 -24.66 1.81
CA THR A 232 -18.17 -24.56 0.82
C THR A 232 -18.75 -23.15 0.91
N PHE A 233 -18.87 -22.47 -0.23
CA PHE A 233 -19.59 -21.19 -0.28
C PHE A 233 -21.09 -21.38 -0.02
N ASP A 234 -21.74 -20.35 0.51
CA ASP A 234 -23.16 -20.36 0.86
C ASP A 234 -24.08 -19.81 -0.24
N GLY A 235 -23.50 -19.41 -1.38
CA GLY A 235 -24.21 -18.85 -2.52
C GLY A 235 -24.51 -17.37 -2.30
N PHE A 236 -25.43 -16.84 -3.11
CA PHE A 236 -25.62 -15.39 -3.23
C PHE A 236 -25.97 -14.66 -1.92
N GLY A 237 -25.19 -13.62 -1.61
CA GLY A 237 -25.53 -12.50 -0.74
C GLY A 237 -24.93 -12.54 0.67
N HIS A 238 -24.08 -13.53 0.99
CA HIS A 238 -23.54 -13.73 2.34
C HIS A 238 -22.01 -13.72 2.36
N GLU A 239 -21.36 -14.80 1.95
CA GLU A 239 -19.90 -14.89 1.90
C GLU A 239 -19.39 -14.57 0.49
N PHE A 240 -18.65 -13.45 0.33
CA PHE A 240 -18.15 -13.09 -0.99
C PHE A 240 -16.81 -13.74 -1.35
N ALA A 241 -15.99 -14.08 -0.36
CA ALA A 241 -14.67 -14.65 -0.56
C ALA A 241 -14.09 -15.14 0.78
N HIS A 242 -13.02 -15.93 0.68
CA HIS A 242 -12.14 -16.24 1.79
C HIS A 242 -10.69 -16.42 1.34
N ALA A 243 -9.78 -16.34 2.31
CA ALA A 243 -8.37 -16.53 2.08
C ALA A 243 -7.70 -17.35 3.17
N TRP A 244 -6.55 -17.92 2.81
CA TRP A 244 -5.61 -18.51 3.75
C TRP A 244 -4.39 -17.62 3.90
N ARG A 245 -3.96 -17.48 5.15
CA ARG A 245 -2.70 -16.83 5.47
C ARG A 245 -1.55 -17.56 4.80
N LEU A 246 -0.67 -16.80 4.15
CA LEU A 246 0.41 -17.34 3.31
C LEU A 246 -0.08 -18.36 2.27
N GLY A 247 -1.29 -18.20 1.76
CA GLY A 247 -1.94 -19.19 0.90
C GLY A 247 -2.86 -18.59 -0.13
N ASP A 248 -3.87 -19.39 -0.49
CA ASP A 248 -4.73 -19.16 -1.64
C ASP A 248 -5.93 -18.25 -1.28
N VAL A 249 -6.51 -17.64 -2.31
CA VAL A 249 -7.71 -16.79 -2.23
C VAL A 249 -8.80 -17.39 -3.11
N HIS A 250 -10.00 -17.57 -2.57
CA HIS A 250 -11.15 -17.97 -3.37
C HIS A 250 -12.27 -16.95 -3.28
N PHE A 251 -12.89 -16.66 -4.42
CA PHE A 251 -14.02 -15.74 -4.57
C PHE A 251 -15.29 -16.54 -4.89
N ASP A 252 -16.42 -16.19 -4.30
CA ASP A 252 -17.70 -16.85 -4.58
C ASP A 252 -18.29 -16.36 -5.91
N ASP A 253 -18.25 -17.21 -6.95
CA ASP A 253 -18.77 -16.86 -8.27
C ASP A 253 -20.30 -16.79 -8.33
N ASP A 254 -21.02 -17.13 -7.24
CA ASP A 254 -22.45 -16.86 -7.11
C ASP A 254 -22.71 -15.37 -6.84
N GLU A 255 -21.72 -14.61 -6.35
CA GLU A 255 -21.84 -13.16 -6.11
C GLU A 255 -21.75 -12.34 -7.39
N ASN A 256 -22.48 -11.23 -7.45
CA ASN A 256 -22.44 -10.33 -8.61
C ASN A 256 -21.22 -9.41 -8.57
N PHE A 257 -20.04 -9.95 -8.90
CA PHE A 257 -18.79 -9.19 -8.95
C PHE A 257 -18.80 -8.15 -10.06
N SER A 258 -18.30 -6.96 -9.73
CA SER A 258 -18.25 -5.84 -10.63
C SER A 258 -16.87 -5.18 -10.68
N LEU A 259 -16.60 -4.51 -11.80
CA LEU A 259 -15.38 -3.75 -12.01
C LEU A 259 -15.29 -2.54 -11.08
N PRO A 260 -14.09 -1.98 -10.83
CA PRO A 260 -13.87 -0.92 -9.84
C PRO A 260 -14.78 0.31 -9.96
N ASN A 261 -15.16 0.68 -11.19
CA ASN A 261 -15.97 1.85 -11.49
C ASN A 261 -17.47 1.56 -11.64
N SER A 262 -17.91 0.33 -11.36
CA SER A 262 -19.31 -0.03 -11.46
C SER A 262 -20.10 0.50 -10.25
N PRO A 263 -21.25 1.19 -10.45
CA PRO A 263 -22.08 1.68 -9.36
C PRO A 263 -22.94 0.58 -8.70
N ARG A 264 -22.92 -0.64 -9.24
CA ARG A 264 -23.72 -1.79 -8.79
C ARG A 264 -22.84 -3.03 -8.68
N GLY A 265 -23.25 -3.97 -7.83
CA GLY A 265 -22.54 -5.23 -7.56
C GLY A 265 -21.50 -5.12 -6.45
N ILE A 266 -20.82 -6.24 -6.20
CA ILE A 266 -19.71 -6.34 -5.25
C ILE A 266 -18.42 -6.01 -6.00
N ASN A 267 -17.75 -4.94 -5.60
CA ASN A 267 -16.55 -4.46 -6.26
C ASN A 267 -15.40 -5.45 -6.05
N LEU A 268 -14.98 -6.13 -7.12
CA LEU A 268 -13.98 -7.18 -7.06
C LEU A 268 -12.63 -6.66 -6.56
N LEU A 269 -12.25 -5.43 -6.89
CA LEU A 269 -10.99 -4.84 -6.39
C LEU A 269 -11.00 -4.73 -4.87
N LYS A 270 -12.11 -4.25 -4.31
CA LYS A 270 -12.24 -4.09 -2.87
C LYS A 270 -12.14 -5.43 -2.13
N VAL A 271 -12.83 -6.44 -2.64
CA VAL A 271 -12.77 -7.80 -2.09
C VAL A 271 -11.37 -8.39 -2.24
N ALA A 272 -10.77 -8.30 -3.42
CA ALA A 272 -9.43 -8.82 -3.66
C ALA A 272 -8.36 -8.17 -2.76
N VAL A 273 -8.40 -6.85 -2.57
CA VAL A 273 -7.45 -6.17 -1.65
C VAL A 273 -7.63 -6.66 -0.21
N HIS A 274 -8.87 -6.85 0.24
CA HIS A 274 -9.17 -7.41 1.56
C HIS A 274 -8.59 -8.83 1.73
N GLU A 275 -8.91 -9.74 0.81
CA GLU A 275 -8.45 -11.12 0.88
C GLU A 275 -6.92 -11.25 0.76
N ILE A 276 -6.28 -10.43 -0.09
CA ILE A 276 -4.80 -10.38 -0.16
C ILE A 276 -4.21 -9.87 1.16
N GLY A 277 -4.91 -8.98 1.88
CA GLY A 277 -4.52 -8.59 3.23
C GLY A 277 -4.44 -9.80 4.17
N HIS A 278 -5.41 -10.72 4.12
CA HIS A 278 -5.35 -11.98 4.88
C HIS A 278 -4.21 -12.88 4.43
N VAL A 279 -3.94 -12.99 3.13
CA VAL A 279 -2.78 -13.73 2.61
C VAL A 279 -1.47 -13.17 3.19
N LEU A 280 -1.37 -11.84 3.30
CA LEU A 280 -0.25 -11.14 3.93
C LEU A 280 -0.23 -11.28 5.47
N GLY A 281 -1.29 -11.80 6.08
CA GLY A 281 -1.38 -12.09 7.51
C GLY A 281 -2.13 -11.06 8.34
N LEU A 282 -2.76 -10.06 7.69
CA LEU A 282 -3.63 -9.10 8.36
C LEU A 282 -4.90 -9.80 8.86
N GLN A 283 -5.41 -9.35 10.00
CA GLN A 283 -6.67 -9.81 10.58
C GLN A 283 -7.76 -8.77 10.33
N HIS A 284 -8.99 -9.16 10.61
CA HIS A 284 -10.12 -8.24 10.55
C HIS A 284 -9.94 -7.05 11.50
N VAL A 285 -10.27 -5.87 11.00
CA VAL A 285 -10.28 -4.62 11.76
C VAL A 285 -11.71 -4.06 11.69
N MET A 286 -12.37 -3.93 12.83
CA MET A 286 -13.80 -3.56 12.89
C MET A 286 -14.08 -2.08 12.61
N THR A 287 -13.07 -1.29 12.23
CA THR A 287 -13.26 0.11 11.86
C THR A 287 -13.86 0.21 10.46
N ARG A 288 -14.68 1.24 10.22
CA ARG A 288 -15.43 1.38 8.95
C ARG A 288 -14.54 1.68 7.75
N ASN A 289 -13.42 2.36 7.97
CA ASN A 289 -12.53 2.83 6.89
C ASN A 289 -11.48 1.79 6.50
N SER A 290 -11.21 0.81 7.37
CA SER A 290 -10.25 -0.24 7.07
C SER A 290 -10.72 -1.12 5.92
N VAL A 291 -9.81 -1.44 5.00
CA VAL A 291 -10.09 -2.46 3.99
C VAL A 291 -10.32 -3.82 4.61
N MET A 292 -9.66 -4.11 5.75
CA MET A 292 -9.79 -5.34 6.52
C MET A 292 -11.08 -5.40 7.36
N GLN A 293 -12.02 -4.49 7.13
CA GLN A 293 -13.37 -4.60 7.66
C GLN A 293 -14.05 -5.85 7.09
N PRO A 294 -14.51 -6.81 7.91
CA PRO A 294 -15.12 -8.06 7.43
C PRO A 294 -16.34 -7.80 6.54
N ARG A 295 -17.12 -6.78 6.85
CA ARG A 295 -18.39 -6.50 6.19
C ARG A 295 -18.19 -5.68 4.92
N TYR A 296 -18.90 -6.04 3.85
CA TYR A 296 -18.87 -5.29 2.61
C TYR A 296 -19.57 -3.94 2.79
N LEU A 297 -18.78 -2.88 2.69
CA LEU A 297 -19.26 -1.50 2.71
C LEU A 297 -19.14 -0.90 1.32
N PRO A 298 -20.25 -0.54 0.65
CA PRO A 298 -20.18 0.22 -0.58
C PRO A 298 -19.43 1.54 -0.33
N HIS A 299 -18.55 1.93 -1.26
CA HIS A 299 -17.80 3.16 -1.17
C HIS A 299 -18.13 4.05 -2.37
N ASN A 300 -18.43 5.32 -2.09
CA ASN A 300 -18.68 6.33 -3.12
C ASN A 300 -17.40 7.17 -3.25
N GLY A 301 -16.51 6.81 -4.17
CA GLY A 301 -15.26 7.52 -4.38
C GLY A 301 -14.10 6.61 -4.80
N ALA A 302 -12.90 7.18 -4.81
CA ALA A 302 -11.67 6.42 -5.04
C ALA A 302 -11.39 5.49 -3.85
N PHE A 303 -11.23 4.21 -4.13
CA PHE A 303 -10.93 3.19 -3.13
C PHE A 303 -9.42 3.20 -2.81
N GLU A 304 -9.07 3.41 -1.55
CA GLU A 304 -7.68 3.52 -1.08
C GLU A 304 -7.48 2.78 0.24
N LEU A 305 -6.23 2.40 0.54
CA LEU A 305 -5.85 1.80 1.82
C LEU A 305 -5.82 2.85 2.94
N ASP A 306 -6.46 2.54 4.07
CA ASP A 306 -6.46 3.42 5.23
C ASP A 306 -5.08 3.46 5.92
N ALA A 307 -4.84 4.49 6.74
CA ALA A 307 -3.62 4.60 7.53
C ALA A 307 -3.43 3.42 8.50
N VAL A 308 -4.51 2.85 9.05
CA VAL A 308 -4.44 1.67 9.93
C VAL A 308 -3.94 0.46 9.17
N ASP A 309 -4.48 0.21 7.97
CA ASP A 309 -4.11 -0.94 7.13
C ASP A 309 -2.63 -0.88 6.73
N ARG A 310 -2.18 0.30 6.30
CA ARG A 310 -0.78 0.57 5.95
C ARG A 310 0.16 0.30 7.11
N LYS A 311 -0.15 0.82 8.30
CA LYS A 311 0.67 0.61 9.50
C LYS A 311 0.74 -0.87 9.88
N HIS A 312 -0.36 -1.62 9.76
CA HIS A 312 -0.37 -3.04 10.08
C HIS A 312 0.50 -3.86 9.13
N VAL A 313 0.38 -3.65 7.81
CA VAL A 313 1.24 -4.35 6.85
C VAL A 313 2.71 -3.93 7.01
N GLN A 314 2.99 -2.66 7.29
CA GLN A 314 4.35 -2.16 7.54
C GLN A 314 4.96 -2.71 8.83
N HIS A 315 4.16 -2.95 9.87
CA HIS A 315 4.64 -3.62 11.08
C HIS A 315 5.12 -5.05 10.77
N MET A 316 4.45 -5.74 9.85
CA MET A 316 4.78 -7.10 9.46
C MET A 316 5.96 -7.18 8.49
N TYR A 317 5.98 -6.34 7.45
CA TYR A 317 6.93 -6.43 6.34
C TYR A 317 8.04 -5.36 6.37
N GLY A 318 7.90 -4.34 7.20
CA GLY A 318 8.79 -3.19 7.29
C GLY A 318 8.30 -1.99 6.46
N ILE A 319 9.13 -0.95 6.42
CA ILE A 319 8.89 0.28 5.65
C ILE A 319 9.82 0.35 4.44
N CYS A 320 9.39 1.06 3.40
CA CYS A 320 10.15 1.26 2.17
C CYS A 320 11.23 2.32 2.37
N ASN A 321 12.50 1.93 2.24
CA ASN A 321 13.67 2.77 2.53
C ASN A 321 14.74 2.67 1.44
N SER A 322 14.31 2.73 0.18
CA SER A 322 15.21 2.66 -0.96
C SER A 322 15.75 4.06 -1.32
N PRO A 323 16.96 4.16 -1.88
CA PRO A 323 17.54 5.43 -2.34
C PRO A 323 16.76 6.01 -3.52
N PHE A 324 16.92 7.32 -3.75
CA PHE A 324 16.32 8.04 -4.87
C PHE A 324 17.41 8.42 -5.89
N ASP A 325 17.08 8.43 -7.19
CA ASP A 325 18.01 8.93 -8.21
C ASP A 325 17.99 10.46 -8.25
N THR A 326 16.83 11.06 -8.06
CA THR A 326 16.63 12.51 -8.05
C THR A 326 15.35 12.83 -7.29
N ILE A 327 15.30 13.95 -6.57
CA ILE A 327 14.11 14.44 -5.88
C ILE A 327 14.01 15.96 -6.08
N PHE A 328 12.81 16.47 -6.32
CA PHE A 328 12.58 17.90 -6.52
C PHE A 328 11.14 18.31 -6.25
N ASP A 329 10.92 19.59 -5.94
CA ASP A 329 9.59 20.17 -5.90
C ASP A 329 9.25 20.74 -7.27
N TRP A 330 8.17 20.26 -7.85
CA TRP A 330 7.65 20.83 -9.08
C TRP A 330 6.74 22.01 -8.75
N VAL A 331 7.27 23.22 -8.92
CA VAL A 331 6.55 24.46 -8.64
C VAL A 331 5.72 24.88 -9.85
N ARG A 332 4.43 25.12 -9.64
CA ARG A 332 3.50 25.67 -10.64
C ARG A 332 2.80 26.90 -10.08
N SER A 333 2.45 27.83 -10.97
CA SER A 333 1.65 29.01 -10.64
C SER A 333 0.34 28.97 -11.42
N GLU A 334 -0.79 29.07 -10.74
CA GLU A 334 -2.11 29.22 -11.33
C GLU A 334 -2.69 30.58 -10.96
N ARG A 335 -3.48 31.19 -11.85
CA ARG A 335 -4.16 32.44 -11.53
C ARG A 335 -5.55 32.13 -11.00
N GLN A 336 -5.85 32.64 -9.81
CA GLN A 336 -7.23 32.64 -9.30
C GLN A 336 -8.15 33.48 -10.22
N PRO A 337 -9.48 33.32 -10.12
CA PRO A 337 -10.45 34.12 -10.89
C PRO A 337 -10.27 35.64 -10.73
N ASP A 338 -9.67 36.08 -9.62
CA ASP A 338 -9.36 37.49 -9.33
C ASP A 338 -8.00 37.97 -9.87
N GLY A 339 -7.28 37.12 -10.59
CA GLY A 339 -5.98 37.41 -11.20
C GLY A 339 -4.77 37.23 -10.27
N ARG A 340 -4.96 36.88 -8.99
CA ARG A 340 -3.84 36.63 -8.06
C ARG A 340 -3.14 35.31 -8.40
N PRO A 341 -1.79 35.28 -8.50
CA PRO A 341 -1.06 34.03 -8.68
C PRO A 341 -1.06 33.22 -7.38
N VAL A 342 -1.40 31.94 -7.47
CA VAL A 342 -1.26 30.95 -6.42
C VAL A 342 -0.19 29.97 -6.84
N ILE A 343 0.82 29.83 -5.99
CA ILE A 343 1.89 28.88 -6.19
C ILE A 343 1.50 27.58 -5.49
N PHE A 344 1.59 26.47 -6.23
CA PHE A 344 1.42 25.13 -5.69
C PHE A 344 2.60 24.26 -6.12
N PHE A 345 2.98 23.35 -5.24
CA PHE A 345 4.08 22.44 -5.49
C PHE A 345 3.80 21.08 -4.84
N ASN A 346 4.20 20.03 -5.54
CA ASN A 346 4.31 18.68 -5.02
C ASN A 346 5.73 18.20 -5.24
N THR A 347 6.18 17.29 -4.39
CA THR A 347 7.52 16.71 -4.51
C THR A 347 7.46 15.54 -5.49
N TYR A 348 8.39 15.48 -6.43
CA TYR A 348 8.57 14.39 -7.36
C TYR A 348 9.85 13.66 -7.02
N ILE A 349 9.75 12.33 -7.00
CA ILE A 349 10.86 11.44 -6.67
C ILE A 349 11.06 10.54 -7.86
N PHE A 350 12.25 10.56 -8.45
CA PHE A 350 12.65 9.73 -9.58
C PHE A 350 13.53 8.60 -9.09
N ARG A 351 13.31 7.41 -9.67
CA ARG A 351 14.10 6.23 -9.37
C ARG A 351 13.99 5.21 -10.49
N ASN A 352 15.13 4.77 -11.00
CA ASN A 352 15.23 3.97 -12.21
C ASN A 352 14.44 4.64 -13.34
N SER A 353 13.45 3.95 -13.91
CA SER A 353 12.57 4.47 -14.97
C SER A 353 11.23 5.00 -14.47
N TRP A 354 11.08 5.17 -13.16
CA TRP A 354 9.81 5.43 -12.50
C TRP A 354 9.85 6.71 -11.69
N TYR A 355 8.68 7.29 -11.47
CA TYR A 355 8.53 8.42 -10.56
C TYR A 355 7.29 8.32 -9.69
N TRP A 356 7.36 8.98 -8.54
CA TRP A 356 6.26 9.22 -7.63
C TRP A 356 6.03 10.73 -7.54
N MET A 357 4.77 11.15 -7.56
CA MET A 357 4.35 12.47 -7.11
C MET A 357 3.92 12.34 -5.65
N TYR A 358 4.77 12.81 -4.75
CA TYR A 358 4.52 12.86 -3.32
C TYR A 358 3.60 14.03 -2.95
N GLU A 359 2.40 13.71 -2.46
CA GLU A 359 1.42 14.68 -2.00
C GLU A 359 1.85 15.22 -0.63
N ASN A 360 2.60 16.31 -0.61
CA ASN A 360 3.17 16.91 0.61
C ASN A 360 2.14 17.11 1.74
N ARG A 361 0.90 17.50 1.40
CA ARG A 361 -0.18 17.69 2.38
C ARG A 361 -0.66 16.40 3.04
N LYS A 362 -0.61 15.28 2.31
CA LYS A 362 -1.04 13.96 2.80
C LYS A 362 0.12 13.13 3.36
N GLY A 363 1.36 13.51 3.06
CA GLY A 363 2.57 12.81 3.52
C GLY A 363 2.69 11.40 2.94
N ARG A 364 2.36 11.22 1.65
CA ARG A 364 2.45 9.96 0.91
C ARG A 364 2.45 10.19 -0.60
N PRO A 365 2.86 9.22 -1.43
CA PRO A 365 2.66 9.25 -2.88
C PRO A 365 1.18 9.33 -3.27
N ARG A 366 0.94 9.91 -4.44
CA ARG A 366 -0.35 9.83 -5.12
C ARG A 366 -0.71 8.38 -5.36
N HIS A 367 -2.00 8.06 -5.19
CA HIS A 367 -2.51 6.73 -5.48
C HIS A 367 -2.25 6.32 -6.94
N GLY A 368 -1.79 5.08 -7.15
CA GLY A 368 -1.45 4.58 -8.48
C GLY A 368 -0.06 5.02 -8.98
N ASP A 369 0.78 5.56 -8.10
CA ASP A 369 2.22 5.67 -8.35
C ASP A 369 2.93 4.36 -7.93
N PRO A 370 4.10 4.00 -8.48
CA PRO A 370 4.85 4.77 -9.48
C PRO A 370 4.21 4.81 -10.86
N LEU A 371 4.57 5.85 -11.62
CA LEU A 371 4.34 5.96 -13.06
C LEU A 371 5.67 6.00 -13.82
N PRO A 372 5.73 5.57 -15.08
CA PRO A 372 6.97 5.60 -15.85
C PRO A 372 7.32 7.04 -16.21
N ILE A 373 8.59 7.42 -16.10
CA ILE A 373 9.08 8.79 -16.42
C ILE A 373 8.63 9.20 -17.83
N SER A 374 8.69 8.29 -18.79
CA SER A 374 8.28 8.54 -20.17
C SER A 374 6.81 8.95 -20.34
N ALA A 375 5.92 8.58 -19.41
CA ALA A 375 4.51 8.96 -19.47
C ALA A 375 4.24 10.34 -18.84
N GLY A 376 5.01 10.73 -17.84
CA GLY A 376 4.83 11.99 -17.12
C GLY A 376 5.74 13.13 -17.59
N TRP A 377 6.86 12.81 -18.23
CA TRP A 377 7.93 13.75 -18.54
C TRP A 377 8.45 13.59 -19.98
N PRO A 378 7.63 13.96 -20.99
CA PRO A 378 7.96 13.76 -22.39
C PRO A 378 9.29 14.43 -22.79
N GLY A 379 10.14 13.66 -23.48
CA GLY A 379 11.42 14.12 -24.00
C GLY A 379 12.59 14.06 -23.00
N LEU A 380 12.35 13.78 -21.72
CA LEU A 380 13.43 13.46 -20.78
C LEU A 380 13.99 12.05 -21.03
N PRO A 381 15.25 11.79 -20.60
CA PRO A 381 15.76 10.43 -20.52
C PRO A 381 14.85 9.50 -19.70
N ILE A 382 14.70 8.26 -20.17
CA ILE A 382 13.75 7.29 -19.60
C ILE A 382 14.18 6.66 -18.28
N SER A 383 15.38 6.98 -17.77
CA SER A 383 15.87 6.47 -16.48
C SER A 383 17.01 7.30 -15.93
N GLN A 384 17.30 7.17 -14.64
CA GLN A 384 18.54 7.63 -13.96
C GLN A 384 18.90 9.08 -14.34
N ILE A 385 18.05 10.00 -13.93
CA ILE A 385 18.37 11.43 -13.98
C ILE A 385 19.36 11.72 -12.87
N ASP A 386 20.43 12.46 -13.17
CA ASP A 386 21.50 12.76 -12.22
C ASP A 386 21.16 14.01 -11.38
N GLY A 387 20.44 14.97 -11.96
CA GLY A 387 20.11 16.18 -11.21
C GLY A 387 18.98 17.01 -11.80
N PHE A 388 18.43 17.85 -10.94
CA PHE A 388 17.35 18.78 -11.25
C PHE A 388 17.69 20.16 -10.69
N ALA A 389 17.48 21.20 -11.49
CA ALA A 389 17.56 22.57 -11.01
C ALA A 389 16.39 23.41 -11.52
N HIS A 390 15.70 24.08 -10.61
CA HIS A 390 14.70 25.10 -10.92
C HIS A 390 15.28 26.47 -10.59
N VAL A 391 15.63 27.22 -11.62
CA VAL A 391 16.11 28.59 -11.48
C VAL A 391 14.91 29.51 -11.56
N TRP A 392 14.43 29.93 -10.40
CA TRP A 392 13.30 30.84 -10.28
C TRP A 392 13.71 32.14 -9.60
N MET A 393 13.83 33.19 -10.41
CA MET A 393 14.28 34.52 -9.98
C MET A 393 13.65 35.62 -10.83
N GLY A 394 12.80 36.44 -10.23
CA GLY A 394 12.16 37.56 -10.94
C GLY A 394 11.35 37.08 -12.14
N SER A 395 11.79 37.42 -13.36
CA SER A 395 11.17 36.98 -14.62
C SER A 395 11.75 35.68 -15.19
N GLN A 396 12.84 35.14 -14.61
CA GLN A 396 13.41 33.86 -15.03
C GLN A 396 12.72 32.71 -14.31
N ASP A 397 12.17 31.80 -15.10
CA ASP A 397 11.60 30.53 -14.68
C ASP A 397 12.16 29.47 -15.63
N CYS A 398 13.30 28.89 -15.25
CA CYS A 398 14.02 27.92 -16.08
C CYS A 398 14.21 26.61 -15.32
N THR A 399 13.74 25.53 -15.93
CA THR A 399 13.85 24.17 -15.39
C THR A 399 14.89 23.38 -16.17
N TYR A 400 15.86 22.81 -15.47
CA TYR A 400 16.93 21.99 -16.05
C TYR A 400 16.94 20.59 -15.46
N PHE A 401 17.12 19.59 -16.32
CA PHE A 401 17.40 18.21 -15.96
C PHE A 401 18.76 17.79 -16.51
N PHE A 402 19.52 17.01 -15.76
CA PHE A 402 20.89 16.61 -16.09
C PHE A 402 21.01 15.09 -16.15
N LYS A 403 21.76 14.60 -17.14
CA LYS A 403 22.11 13.18 -17.27
C LYS A 403 23.39 13.03 -18.09
N GLY A 404 24.40 12.37 -17.52
CA GLY A 404 25.68 12.14 -18.18
C GLY A 404 26.38 13.46 -18.49
N ALA A 405 26.83 13.61 -19.74
CA ALA A 405 27.42 14.86 -20.23
C ALA A 405 26.40 15.90 -20.69
N TYR A 406 25.09 15.59 -20.61
CA TYR A 406 24.03 16.37 -21.23
C TYR A 406 23.07 16.99 -20.21
N TYR A 407 22.40 18.04 -20.64
CA TYR A 407 21.26 18.62 -19.94
C TYR A 407 20.09 18.93 -20.88
N TRP A 408 18.90 19.00 -20.31
CA TRP A 408 17.63 19.27 -20.96
C TRP A 408 16.99 20.49 -20.30
N ARG A 409 16.39 21.38 -21.11
CA ARG A 409 15.53 22.45 -20.63
C ARG A 409 14.07 22.03 -20.79
N TYR A 410 13.28 22.15 -19.72
CA TYR A 410 11.88 21.73 -19.72
C TYR A 410 10.94 22.92 -19.93
N ASP A 411 9.96 22.75 -20.82
CA ASP A 411 8.89 23.71 -21.05
C ASP A 411 7.76 23.44 -20.05
N ASN A 412 7.74 24.21 -18.96
CA ASN A 412 6.72 24.08 -17.91
C ASN A 412 5.29 24.33 -18.44
N SER A 413 5.15 25.05 -19.57
CA SER A 413 3.84 25.39 -20.15
C SER A 413 3.28 24.30 -21.05
N ARG A 414 4.16 23.59 -21.77
CA ARG A 414 3.79 22.49 -22.67
C ARG A 414 3.97 21.10 -22.06
N ASP A 415 4.51 21.05 -20.85
CA ASP A 415 4.81 19.82 -20.11
C ASP A 415 5.65 18.83 -20.94
N GLN A 416 6.74 19.33 -21.52
CA GLN A 416 7.68 18.54 -22.31
C GLN A 416 9.04 19.24 -22.39
N VAL A 417 10.09 18.51 -22.75
CA VAL A 417 11.40 19.10 -23.10
C VAL A 417 11.28 20.02 -24.32
N TYR A 418 12.02 21.14 -24.30
CA TYR A 418 12.22 21.94 -25.51
C TYR A 418 13.04 21.16 -26.54
N SER A 419 12.49 20.88 -27.72
CA SER A 419 13.33 20.48 -28.87
C SER A 419 14.16 21.67 -29.34
N VAL A 420 13.50 22.84 -29.44
CA VAL A 420 14.10 24.16 -29.65
C VAL A 420 13.38 25.14 -28.73
N ASP A 421 14.12 25.96 -27.97
CA ASP A 421 13.54 26.98 -27.10
C ASP A 421 13.22 28.29 -27.85
N PRO A 422 12.54 29.27 -27.22
CA PRO A 422 12.19 30.54 -27.86
C PRO A 422 13.40 31.35 -28.37
N GLU A 423 14.59 31.07 -27.85
CA GLU A 423 15.84 31.69 -28.27
C GLU A 423 16.52 30.95 -29.45
N GLY A 424 15.92 29.88 -29.96
CA GLY A 424 16.44 29.09 -31.08
C GLY A 424 17.48 28.04 -30.68
N VAL A 425 17.62 27.75 -29.39
CA VAL A 425 18.59 26.79 -28.86
C VAL A 425 17.97 25.38 -28.87
N THR A 426 18.70 24.41 -29.41
CA THR A 426 18.26 23.00 -29.51
C THR A 426 18.70 22.19 -28.30
N TYR A 427 17.89 21.23 -27.82
CA TYR A 427 18.24 20.32 -26.72
C TYR A 427 18.08 18.83 -27.13
N PRO A 428 18.79 17.89 -26.46
CA PRO A 428 19.73 18.10 -25.34
C PRO A 428 21.02 18.81 -25.75
N ARG A 429 21.69 19.43 -24.76
CA ARG A 429 22.98 20.11 -24.95
C ARG A 429 24.04 19.58 -24.00
N LEU A 430 25.31 19.74 -24.36
CA LEU A 430 26.40 19.41 -23.46
C LEU A 430 26.47 20.41 -22.30
N ILE A 431 26.65 19.92 -21.08
CA ILE A 431 26.83 20.73 -19.87
C ILE A 431 27.84 21.88 -20.07
N PRO A 432 29.06 21.67 -20.62
CA PRO A 432 30.03 22.75 -20.79
C PRO A 432 29.62 23.88 -21.75
N GLU A 433 28.57 23.71 -22.56
CA GLU A 433 28.12 24.75 -23.49
C GLU A 433 27.39 25.90 -22.79
N GLU A 434 26.59 25.60 -21.75
CA GLU A 434 25.90 26.60 -20.93
C GLU A 434 26.58 26.80 -19.57
N PHE A 435 27.23 25.76 -19.05
CA PHE A 435 27.89 25.74 -17.75
C PHE A 435 29.40 25.48 -17.89
N PRO A 436 30.17 26.39 -18.51
CA PRO A 436 31.60 26.20 -18.70
C PRO A 436 32.34 26.06 -17.36
N GLY A 437 33.27 25.10 -17.28
CA GLY A 437 34.04 24.82 -16.07
C GLY A 437 33.32 23.97 -15.02
N VAL A 438 32.04 23.63 -15.22
CA VAL A 438 31.35 22.62 -14.41
C VAL A 438 31.82 21.23 -14.82
N PRO A 439 32.19 20.35 -13.87
CA PRO A 439 32.61 19.00 -14.21
C PRO A 439 31.41 18.17 -14.68
N TYR A 440 31.64 17.18 -15.54
CA TYR A 440 30.59 16.26 -16.01
C TYR A 440 31.13 14.82 -16.13
N PRO A 441 30.29 13.79 -15.98
CA PRO A 441 28.94 13.88 -15.42
C PRO A 441 28.97 14.42 -13.98
N ILE A 442 27.87 15.05 -13.59
CA ILE A 442 27.62 15.51 -12.22
C ILE A 442 26.90 14.41 -11.45
N ASP A 443 26.98 14.44 -10.12
CA ASP A 443 26.18 13.53 -9.30
C ASP A 443 24.83 14.15 -8.95
N THR A 444 24.79 15.47 -8.73
CA THR A 444 23.55 16.23 -8.54
C THR A 444 23.80 17.74 -8.63
N VAL A 445 22.73 18.53 -8.62
CA VAL A 445 22.76 20.00 -8.62
C VAL A 445 21.58 20.54 -7.82
N TYR A 446 21.75 21.69 -7.19
CA TYR A 446 20.61 22.49 -6.73
C TYR A 446 20.86 23.98 -6.97
N PHE A 447 19.77 24.74 -6.99
CA PHE A 447 19.81 26.19 -7.08
C PHE A 447 19.57 26.82 -5.70
N ASP A 448 20.50 27.68 -5.28
CA ASP A 448 20.36 28.43 -4.03
C ASP A 448 19.76 29.81 -4.30
N HIS A 449 18.58 30.08 -3.72
CA HIS A 449 17.87 31.35 -3.91
C HIS A 449 18.51 32.54 -3.18
N GLU A 450 19.29 32.30 -2.11
CA GLU A 450 19.93 33.36 -1.33
C GLU A 450 21.19 33.86 -2.07
N ASP A 451 22.05 32.92 -2.48
CA ASP A 451 23.29 33.22 -3.20
C ASP A 451 23.08 33.50 -4.69
N ARG A 452 21.95 33.02 -5.24
CA ARG A 452 21.62 33.03 -6.67
C ARG A 452 22.63 32.27 -7.53
N HIS A 453 23.15 31.16 -6.99
CA HIS A 453 24.12 30.28 -7.66
C HIS A 453 23.56 28.87 -7.82
N LEU A 454 24.01 28.20 -8.87
CA LEU A 454 23.87 26.75 -9.00
C LEU A 454 25.05 26.08 -8.32
N TYR A 455 24.79 25.10 -7.47
CA TYR A 455 25.82 24.29 -6.83
C TYR A 455 25.83 22.91 -7.48
N PHE A 456 26.88 22.61 -8.24
CA PHE A 456 27.07 21.33 -8.91
C PHE A 456 27.97 20.42 -8.06
N PHE A 457 27.54 19.19 -7.85
CA PHE A 457 28.23 18.22 -6.99
C PHE A 457 28.88 17.15 -7.85
N LYS A 458 30.15 16.85 -7.55
CA LYS A 458 30.86 15.72 -8.13
C LYS A 458 31.81 15.14 -7.10
N GLU A 459 31.59 13.88 -6.76
CA GLU A 459 32.19 13.17 -5.65
C GLU A 459 32.14 14.02 -4.37
N ASN A 460 33.30 14.34 -3.79
CA ASN A 460 33.40 15.15 -2.58
C ASN A 460 33.61 16.64 -2.86
N ASN A 461 33.40 17.10 -4.09
CA ASN A 461 33.67 18.48 -4.50
C ASN A 461 32.39 19.18 -4.97
N VAL A 462 32.32 20.48 -4.70
CA VAL A 462 31.18 21.34 -5.07
C VAL A 462 31.67 22.54 -5.88
N THR A 463 31.13 22.70 -7.08
CA THR A 463 31.36 23.85 -7.95
C THR A 463 30.15 24.78 -7.88
N ALA A 464 30.31 25.97 -7.29
CA ALA A 464 29.32 27.02 -7.40
C ALA A 464 29.46 27.72 -8.76
N PHE A 465 28.34 27.97 -9.43
CA PHE A 465 28.27 28.58 -10.75
C PHE A 465 27.33 29.78 -10.71
N ASP A 466 27.86 30.94 -11.13
CA ASP A 466 27.09 32.17 -11.25
C ASP A 466 26.39 32.17 -12.61
N ILE A 467 25.07 31.95 -12.58
CA ILE A 467 24.26 31.82 -13.81
C ILE A 467 24.19 33.13 -14.62
N TYR A 468 24.34 34.29 -13.98
CA TYR A 468 24.31 35.58 -14.65
C TYR A 468 25.65 35.89 -15.34
N LYS A 469 26.75 35.63 -14.63
CA LYS A 469 28.10 35.81 -15.19
C LYS A 469 28.53 34.67 -16.10
N ARG A 470 27.74 33.58 -16.14
CA ARG A 470 28.00 32.34 -16.90
C ARG A 470 29.41 31.79 -16.68
N ARG A 471 29.83 31.74 -15.41
CA ARG A 471 31.15 31.22 -15.03
C ARG A 471 31.14 30.65 -13.60
N PRO A 472 32.07 29.73 -13.29
CA PRO A 472 32.27 29.27 -11.92
C PRO A 472 32.62 30.44 -11.00
N VAL A 473 32.15 30.37 -9.76
CA VAL A 473 32.52 31.31 -8.71
C VAL A 473 34.00 31.10 -8.36
N PHE A 474 34.73 32.19 -8.18
CA PHE A 474 36.15 32.13 -7.86
C PHE A 474 36.40 31.35 -6.56
N GLY A 475 37.39 30.45 -6.56
CA GLY A 475 37.71 29.60 -5.42
C GLY A 475 37.04 28.22 -5.45
N HIS A 476 36.11 27.96 -6.38
CA HIS A 476 35.55 26.63 -6.61
C HIS A 476 36.36 25.82 -7.64
N PRO A 477 36.31 24.47 -7.59
CA PRO A 477 35.55 23.65 -6.64
C PRO A 477 36.12 23.66 -5.22
N ILE A 478 35.25 23.52 -4.22
CA ILE A 478 35.64 23.34 -2.81
C ILE A 478 35.18 21.97 -2.30
N PRO A 479 35.81 21.41 -1.26
CA PRO A 479 35.33 20.19 -0.63
C PRO A 479 33.91 20.36 -0.07
N LEU A 480 33.07 19.34 -0.21
CA LEU A 480 31.69 19.31 0.25
C LEU A 480 31.58 19.64 1.75
N VAL A 481 32.45 19.02 2.56
CA VAL A 481 32.53 19.23 4.02
C VAL A 481 32.91 20.66 4.40
N SER A 482 33.56 21.41 3.51
CA SER A 482 33.87 22.82 3.74
C SER A 482 32.66 23.72 3.51
N LEU A 483 31.70 23.29 2.68
CA LEU A 483 30.46 24.01 2.42
C LEU A 483 29.37 23.66 3.45
N PHE A 484 29.31 22.40 3.86
CA PHE A 484 28.30 21.88 4.78
C PHE A 484 28.96 21.24 6.00
N LEU A 485 28.94 21.93 7.14
CA LEU A 485 29.61 21.46 8.36
C LEU A 485 28.70 20.51 9.14
N PRO A 486 29.14 19.30 9.50
CA PRO A 486 28.29 18.39 10.27
C PRO A 486 28.21 18.82 11.73
N VAL A 487 27.00 18.90 12.29
CA VAL A 487 26.79 19.19 13.72
C VAL A 487 27.39 18.08 14.59
N ARG A 488 27.37 16.82 14.11
CA ARG A 488 27.98 15.67 14.75
C ARG A 488 29.23 15.22 13.98
N PRO A 489 30.42 15.18 14.60
CA PRO A 489 31.63 14.74 13.92
C PRO A 489 31.47 13.35 13.28
N GLY A 490 31.85 13.22 12.01
CA GLY A 490 31.78 11.99 11.24
C GLY A 490 30.41 11.67 10.63
N ASP A 491 29.36 12.43 10.96
CA ASP A 491 28.01 12.26 10.40
C ASP A 491 27.79 13.23 9.24
N HIS A 492 28.29 12.85 8.07
CA HIS A 492 28.28 13.67 6.87
C HIS A 492 28.17 12.76 5.63
N PRO A 493 27.44 13.16 4.57
CA PRO A 493 27.40 12.39 3.34
C PRO A 493 28.75 12.48 2.61
N PHE A 494 29.46 11.36 2.49
CA PHE A 494 30.69 11.27 1.70
C PHE A 494 30.45 10.46 0.42
N GLY A 495 31.22 10.76 -0.62
CA GLY A 495 31.01 10.25 -1.97
C GLY A 495 30.03 11.10 -2.76
N GLY A 496 29.83 10.75 -4.05
CA GLY A 496 28.91 11.48 -4.92
C GLY A 496 27.48 11.39 -4.41
N LEU A 497 26.84 12.54 -4.14
CA LEU A 497 25.47 12.61 -3.63
C LEU A 497 24.47 12.08 -4.65
N ASP A 498 23.40 11.42 -4.18
CA ASP A 498 22.35 11.00 -5.10
C ASP A 498 21.41 12.18 -5.42
N ALA A 499 21.16 13.07 -4.45
CA ALA A 499 20.43 14.31 -4.70
C ALA A 499 20.80 15.43 -3.72
N ALA A 500 20.76 16.67 -4.20
CA ALA A 500 20.73 17.87 -3.37
C ALA A 500 19.46 18.64 -3.73
N TYR A 501 18.59 18.88 -2.75
CA TYR A 501 17.21 19.31 -3.02
C TYR A 501 16.72 20.30 -1.98
N TYR A 502 16.31 21.48 -2.44
CA TYR A 502 15.60 22.44 -1.60
C TYR A 502 14.11 22.15 -1.61
N SER A 503 13.56 21.84 -0.44
CA SER A 503 12.13 21.59 -0.26
C SER A 503 11.40 22.88 0.08
N TYR A 504 10.44 23.28 -0.75
CA TYR A 504 9.52 24.38 -0.44
C TYR A 504 8.50 23.97 0.62
N SER A 505 8.14 22.68 0.69
CA SER A 505 7.20 22.18 1.71
C SER A 505 7.81 22.21 3.12
N LEU A 506 9.10 21.87 3.23
CA LEU A 506 9.82 21.83 4.50
C LEU A 506 10.67 23.08 4.78
N GLY A 507 10.87 23.94 3.77
CA GLY A 507 11.62 25.19 3.90
C GLY A 507 13.10 24.98 4.23
N SER A 508 13.73 23.96 3.65
CA SER A 508 15.09 23.54 4.00
C SER A 508 15.74 22.77 2.84
N LEU A 509 17.07 22.85 2.75
CA LEU A 509 17.88 22.08 1.82
C LEU A 509 18.19 20.71 2.43
N PHE A 510 18.10 19.67 1.60
CA PHE A 510 18.40 18.29 1.95
C PHE A 510 19.50 17.75 1.05
N LEU A 511 20.46 17.05 1.65
CA LEU A 511 21.45 16.25 0.93
C LEU A 511 21.09 14.78 1.11
N LEU A 512 21.02 14.02 0.02
CA LEU A 512 20.63 12.62 0.00
C LEU A 512 21.80 11.77 -0.49
N LYS A 513 22.07 10.69 0.24
CA LYS A 513 23.03 9.67 -0.16
C LYS A 513 22.56 8.30 0.34
N ASN A 514 22.46 7.36 -0.57
CA ASN A 514 21.82 6.07 -0.37
C ASN A 514 20.43 6.26 0.26
N SER A 515 20.12 5.50 1.30
CA SER A 515 18.86 5.60 2.06
C SER A 515 18.94 6.60 3.23
N GLN A 516 19.86 7.56 3.18
CA GLN A 516 20.06 8.57 4.23
C GLN A 516 19.86 9.98 3.68
N VAL A 517 19.34 10.86 4.54
CA VAL A 517 19.13 12.27 4.27
C VAL A 517 19.66 13.12 5.42
N TRP A 518 20.38 14.19 5.07
CA TRP A 518 20.86 15.21 5.98
C TRP A 518 20.14 16.52 5.68
N GLN A 519 19.64 17.15 6.73
CA GLN A 519 18.92 18.41 6.63
C GLN A 519 19.88 19.57 6.94
N VAL A 520 19.92 20.56 6.06
CA VAL A 520 20.68 21.79 6.27
C VAL A 520 19.88 22.73 7.13
N VAL A 521 20.49 23.22 8.21
CA VAL A 521 19.89 24.22 9.10
C VAL A 521 19.63 25.49 8.28
N PRO A 522 18.38 25.96 8.19
CA PRO A 522 18.08 27.20 7.48
C PRO A 522 18.75 28.39 8.17
N SER A 523 19.23 29.34 7.37
CA SER A 523 19.76 30.63 7.84
C SER A 523 18.67 31.42 8.58
N ARG A 524 18.44 31.18 9.88
CA ARG A 524 17.62 32.05 10.74
C ARG A 524 18.49 32.69 11.82
N GLN A 525 18.42 34.01 11.89
CA GLN A 525 19.15 34.88 12.82
C GLN A 525 19.30 34.26 14.22
N HIS A 526 20.54 33.98 14.62
CA HIS A 526 20.87 33.58 15.97
C HIS A 526 20.50 34.71 16.97
N PRO A 527 19.94 34.41 18.16
CA PRO A 527 19.63 35.40 19.20
C PRO A 527 20.87 36.04 19.86
N ALA A 528 22.07 35.64 19.46
CA ALA A 528 23.33 36.23 19.86
C ALA A 528 24.04 36.67 18.58
N GLY A 529 24.39 37.95 18.47
CA GLY A 529 24.87 38.63 17.26
C GLY A 529 26.20 38.15 16.65
N THR A 530 26.52 36.86 16.72
CA THR A 530 27.56 36.21 15.93
C THR A 530 26.95 35.69 14.64
N VAL A 531 27.15 36.42 13.55
CA VAL A 531 26.85 35.97 12.18
C VAL A 531 27.92 34.97 11.78
N THR A 532 27.62 33.68 11.87
CA THR A 532 28.35 32.64 11.15
C THR A 532 27.46 32.10 10.03
N PRO A 533 27.84 32.27 8.75
CA PRO A 533 27.07 31.79 7.61
C PRO A 533 27.36 30.30 7.38
N HIS A 534 27.13 29.46 8.39
CA HIS A 534 27.42 28.03 8.27
C HIS A 534 26.14 27.26 7.96
N ARG A 535 26.16 26.58 6.80
CA ARG A 535 25.13 25.64 6.36
C ARG A 535 25.32 24.33 7.13
N ASP A 536 25.02 24.37 8.42
CA ASP A 536 25.23 23.22 9.30
C ASP A 536 24.30 22.06 8.90
N LEU A 537 24.82 20.83 8.92
CA LEU A 537 24.08 19.61 8.65
C LEU A 537 23.64 18.95 9.95
N LEU A 538 22.32 18.79 10.09
CA LEU A 538 21.74 17.96 11.13
C LEU A 538 22.10 16.48 10.91
N PRO A 539 22.12 15.66 11.98
CA PRO A 539 22.41 14.24 11.88
C PRO A 539 21.60 13.51 10.82
N GLY A 540 22.25 12.55 10.14
CA GLY A 540 21.63 11.75 9.09
C GLY A 540 20.44 10.95 9.62
N ARG A 541 19.36 10.91 8.83
CA ARG A 541 18.18 10.10 9.12
C ARG A 541 17.73 9.31 7.89
N SER A 542 16.78 8.40 8.07
CA SER A 542 16.27 7.60 6.97
C SER A 542 15.47 8.46 5.99
N VAL A 543 15.56 8.19 4.69
CA VAL A 543 14.69 8.85 3.71
C VAL A 543 13.21 8.60 4.04
N SER A 544 12.86 7.40 4.52
CA SER A 544 11.51 7.02 4.95
C SER A 544 10.96 7.82 6.13
N ASP A 545 11.81 8.44 6.94
CA ASP A 545 11.35 9.31 8.03
C ASP A 545 10.72 10.59 7.49
N THR A 546 11.15 11.01 6.30
CA THR A 546 10.72 12.25 5.63
C THR A 546 9.71 11.98 4.53
N TRP A 547 10.01 11.03 3.62
CA TRP A 547 9.15 10.63 2.51
C TRP A 547 8.70 9.18 2.70
N LYS A 548 7.49 9.00 3.24
CA LYS A 548 6.92 7.70 3.58
C LYS A 548 6.33 7.01 2.34
N ASP A 549 6.17 5.68 2.42
CA ASP A 549 5.44 4.88 1.42
C ASP A 549 5.98 5.00 -0.03
N VAL A 550 7.25 5.38 -0.22
CA VAL A 550 7.90 5.38 -1.55
C VAL A 550 8.44 3.97 -1.83
N CYS A 551 7.56 3.07 -2.25
CA CYS A 551 7.84 1.65 -2.41
C CYS A 551 8.10 1.25 -3.86
N ASP A 552 8.99 0.28 -4.07
CA ASP A 552 9.14 -0.38 -5.37
C ASP A 552 7.93 -1.25 -5.68
N VAL A 553 7.51 -1.26 -6.93
CA VAL A 553 6.46 -2.13 -7.43
C VAL A 553 7.03 -2.92 -8.61
N HIS A 554 6.88 -4.24 -8.57
CA HIS A 554 7.39 -5.11 -9.62
C HIS A 554 6.71 -4.78 -10.97
N ILE A 555 7.49 -4.75 -12.05
CA ILE A 555 7.05 -4.27 -13.38
C ILE A 555 5.81 -4.99 -13.93
N SER A 556 5.63 -6.27 -13.60
CA SER A 556 4.44 -7.04 -14.01
C SER A 556 3.13 -6.49 -13.45
N MET A 557 3.19 -5.75 -12.34
CA MET A 557 2.02 -5.10 -11.70
C MET A 557 1.78 -3.69 -12.21
N LEU A 558 2.76 -3.07 -12.88
CA LEU A 558 2.67 -1.70 -13.40
C LEU A 558 2.12 -1.66 -14.82
N ASN A 559 2.37 -2.70 -15.62
CA ASN A 559 1.80 -2.85 -16.96
C ASN A 559 0.33 -3.29 -16.86
N MET A 560 -0.57 -2.31 -16.81
CA MET A 560 -2.02 -2.47 -16.78
C MET A 560 -2.67 -2.43 -18.18
N ALA A 561 -1.85 -2.42 -19.24
CA ALA A 561 -2.28 -2.36 -20.64
C ALA A 561 -2.96 -3.65 -21.12
#